data_AF-A0A1Y6JSI8-F1
#
_entry.id   AF-A0A1Y6JSI8-F1
#
_cell.length_a   1.000
_cell.length_b   1.000
_cell.length_c   1.000
_cell.angle_alpha   90.00
_cell.angle_beta   90.00
_cell.angle_gamma   90.00
#
_symmetry.space_group_name_H-M   'P 1'
#
loop_
_entity.id
_entity.type
_entity.pdbx_description
1 polymer ?
#
loop_
_entity_poly.entity_id
_entity_poly.type
_entity_poly.pdbx_seq_one_letter_code
_entity_poly.pdbx_strand_id
1 'polypeptide(L)'
;MPCQKTVLDQKKLELSRHPVFSEITSLDVLRRFMETHVFAVWDFMSLTKRLQQELTCTQLPWLPPKDPAAARLINEIVLGEESDDRLDRGHYSHFELYLDAMREVGASTEQIERFIELQHQGVHYTTALQRVNAGQAASVFVTSTLETALHAPAHSVAAAFLHGRESVIPLMFQSILDDWGITGSQAPTFRYYLERHIEVDSEDHGPAAERLLARLVAGDPQREKEVYQAAIAAVESRVQLWDTLRLSMRAPLMQVSA
;
A
#
# COMPACT_ATOMS: atom_id res chain seq x y z
N MET A 1 9.25 14.72 -26.74
CA MET A 1 8.78 13.73 -25.75
C MET A 1 8.56 14.46 -24.44
N PRO A 2 7.46 14.24 -23.71
CA PRO A 2 7.27 14.87 -22.41
C PRO A 2 8.39 14.46 -21.46
N CYS A 3 8.82 15.40 -20.60
CA CYS A 3 9.75 15.11 -19.51
C CYS A 3 9.15 14.03 -18.60
N GLN A 4 9.94 13.05 -18.15
CA GLN A 4 9.44 11.94 -17.32
C GLN A 4 8.75 12.43 -16.04
N LYS A 5 9.21 13.54 -15.47
CA LYS A 5 8.56 14.22 -14.35
C LYS A 5 7.12 14.63 -14.68
N THR A 6 6.90 15.25 -15.84
CA THR A 6 5.56 15.65 -16.29
C THR A 6 4.63 14.45 -16.48
N VAL A 7 5.17 13.33 -16.99
CA VAL A 7 4.40 12.08 -17.12
C VAL A 7 4.00 11.54 -15.75
N LEU A 8 4.94 11.51 -14.80
CA LEU A 8 4.65 11.10 -13.42
C LEU A 8 3.58 11.98 -12.77
N ASP A 9 3.68 13.30 -12.91
CA ASP A 9 2.71 14.25 -12.35
C ASP A 9 1.30 14.02 -12.94
N GLN A 10 1.21 13.78 -14.25
CA GLN A 10 -0.06 13.47 -14.91
C GLN A 10 -0.68 12.16 -14.39
N LYS A 11 0.14 11.11 -14.22
CA LYS A 11 -0.32 9.82 -13.71
C LYS A 11 -0.74 9.89 -12.24
N LYS A 12 -0.03 10.66 -11.42
CA LYS A 12 -0.43 10.92 -10.03
C LYS A 12 -1.78 11.65 -9.96
N LEU A 13 -2.01 12.61 -10.86
CA LEU A 13 -3.29 13.32 -10.95
C LEU A 13 -4.44 12.41 -11.42
N GLU A 14 -4.17 11.50 -12.34
CA GLU A 14 -5.13 10.46 -12.75
C GLU A 14 -5.51 9.58 -11.56
N LEU A 15 -4.50 9.09 -10.84
CA LEU A 15 -4.67 8.25 -9.66
C LEU A 15 -5.48 8.96 -8.56
N SER A 16 -5.16 10.22 -8.26
CA SER A 16 -5.87 10.99 -7.22
C SER A 16 -7.33 11.30 -7.58
N ARG A 17 -7.70 11.23 -8.86
CA ARG A 17 -9.06 11.44 -9.37
C ARG A 17 -9.79 10.14 -9.69
N HIS A 18 -9.19 9.01 -9.35
CA HIS A 18 -9.74 7.71 -9.71
C HIS A 18 -11.10 7.47 -9.03
N PRO A 19 -12.14 7.00 -9.75
CA PRO A 19 -13.52 6.92 -9.23
C PRO A 19 -13.80 5.73 -8.31
N VAL A 20 -12.79 4.93 -7.93
CA VAL A 20 -13.00 3.72 -7.12
C VAL A 20 -13.73 4.01 -5.82
N PHE A 21 -13.40 5.11 -5.16
CA PHE A 21 -13.97 5.45 -3.86
C PHE A 21 -15.39 6.02 -3.95
N SER A 22 -15.69 6.82 -4.98
CA SER A 22 -17.05 7.33 -5.19
C SER A 22 -18.06 6.23 -5.56
N GLU A 23 -17.58 5.06 -5.95
CA GLU A 23 -18.42 3.88 -6.17
C GLU A 23 -18.75 3.11 -4.89
N ILE A 24 -18.04 3.37 -3.78
CA ILE A 24 -18.31 2.76 -2.46
C ILE A 24 -19.51 3.46 -1.82
N THR A 25 -20.70 3.06 -2.25
CA THR A 25 -21.98 3.66 -1.84
C THR A 25 -22.74 2.81 -0.81
N SER A 26 -22.25 1.63 -0.46
CA SER A 26 -22.86 0.73 0.52
C SER A 26 -21.83 -0.16 1.21
N LEU A 27 -22.20 -0.75 2.35
CA LEU A 27 -21.35 -1.73 3.06
C LEU A 27 -21.00 -2.93 2.18
N ASP A 28 -21.91 -3.41 1.32
CA ASP A 28 -21.62 -4.55 0.43
C ASP A 28 -20.58 -4.21 -0.65
N VAL A 29 -20.57 -2.96 -1.11
CA VAL A 29 -19.51 -2.49 -2.02
C VAL A 29 -18.19 -2.32 -1.26
N LEU A 30 -18.24 -1.78 -0.04
CA LEU A 30 -17.07 -1.63 0.83
C LEU A 30 -16.41 -2.98 1.12
N ARG A 31 -17.19 -4.00 1.51
CA ARG A 31 -16.69 -5.36 1.79
C ARG A 31 -15.88 -5.92 0.63
N ARG A 32 -16.43 -5.86 -0.58
CA ARG A 32 -15.76 -6.33 -1.81
C ARG A 32 -14.49 -5.53 -2.13
N PHE A 33 -14.52 -4.22 -1.88
CA PHE A 33 -13.31 -3.41 -1.99
C PHE A 33 -12.23 -3.89 -1.02
N MET A 34 -12.59 -4.08 0.25
CA MET A 34 -11.64 -4.46 1.29
C MET A 34 -11.06 -5.87 1.07
N GLU A 35 -11.89 -6.84 0.67
CA GLU A 35 -11.48 -8.22 0.38
C GLU A 35 -10.40 -8.32 -0.70
N THR A 36 -10.37 -7.38 -1.66
CA THR A 36 -9.28 -7.31 -2.64
C THR A 36 -8.16 -6.39 -2.18
N HIS A 37 -8.49 -5.24 -1.60
CA HIS A 37 -7.52 -4.21 -1.22
C HIS A 37 -6.59 -4.65 -0.10
N VAL A 38 -7.02 -5.56 0.78
CA VAL A 38 -6.20 -6.08 1.88
C VAL A 38 -4.88 -6.69 1.42
N PHE A 39 -4.82 -7.27 0.22
CA PHE A 39 -3.57 -7.78 -0.37
C PHE A 39 -2.57 -6.66 -0.67
N ALA A 40 -3.08 -5.48 -1.04
CA ALA A 40 -2.27 -4.28 -1.27
C ALA A 40 -1.90 -3.54 0.02
N VAL A 41 -2.62 -3.78 1.12
CA VAL A 41 -2.20 -3.36 2.47
C VAL A 41 -1.04 -4.24 2.92
N TRP A 42 -1.15 -5.56 2.72
CA TRP A 42 -0.10 -6.51 3.08
C TRP A 42 1.21 -6.33 2.29
N ASP A 43 1.16 -6.22 0.96
CA ASP A 43 2.38 -6.19 0.14
C ASP A 43 3.19 -4.89 0.31
N PHE A 44 2.57 -3.82 0.82
CA PHE A 44 3.25 -2.56 1.15
C PHE A 44 4.44 -2.81 2.10
N MET A 45 4.24 -3.67 3.11
CA MET A 45 5.29 -4.03 4.05
C MET A 45 6.52 -4.63 3.36
N SER A 46 6.38 -5.28 2.20
CA SER A 46 7.55 -5.81 1.48
C SER A 46 8.46 -4.70 0.96
N LEU A 47 7.90 -3.57 0.49
CA LEU A 47 8.70 -2.39 0.11
C LEU A 47 9.33 -1.76 1.36
N THR A 48 8.57 -1.62 2.44
CA THR A 48 9.03 -1.06 3.72
C THR A 48 10.21 -1.85 4.28
N LYS A 49 10.09 -3.18 4.39
CA LYS A 49 11.17 -4.05 4.92
C LYS A 49 12.38 -4.06 4.00
N ARG A 50 12.19 -4.03 2.68
CA ARG A 50 13.28 -3.91 1.71
C ARG A 50 14.07 -2.61 1.87
N LEU A 51 13.39 -1.49 2.12
CA LEU A 51 14.04 -0.21 2.41
C LEU A 51 14.70 -0.22 3.80
N GLN A 52 14.08 -0.83 4.81
CA GLN A 52 14.69 -0.95 6.13
C GLN A 52 16.00 -1.74 6.07
N GLN A 53 16.05 -2.83 5.30
CA GLN A 53 17.27 -3.62 5.07
C GLN A 53 18.38 -2.82 4.37
N GLU A 54 18.01 -1.88 3.49
CA GLU A 54 18.97 -1.05 2.75
C GLU A 54 19.50 0.12 3.60
N LEU A 55 18.61 0.77 4.34
CA LEU A 55 18.88 2.06 5.00
C LEU A 55 19.31 1.88 6.46
N THR A 56 19.14 0.69 7.03
CA THR A 56 19.47 0.36 8.42
C THR A 56 20.26 -0.95 8.52
N CYS A 57 20.49 -1.41 9.75
CA CYS A 57 21.10 -2.71 10.01
C CYS A 57 20.06 -3.64 10.65
N THR A 58 19.64 -4.65 9.89
CA THR A 58 18.71 -5.72 10.35
C THR A 58 19.42 -7.07 10.55
N GLN A 59 20.75 -7.09 10.40
CA GLN A 59 21.58 -8.29 10.49
C GLN A 59 22.57 -8.17 11.66
N LEU A 60 23.13 -9.30 12.10
CA LEU A 60 24.14 -9.36 13.15
C LEU A 60 25.54 -9.67 12.55
N PRO A 61 26.63 -9.06 13.07
CA PRO A 61 26.65 -8.05 14.12
C PRO A 61 26.11 -6.69 13.64
N TRP A 62 25.54 -5.91 14.57
CA TRP A 62 25.03 -4.58 14.27
C TRP A 62 26.15 -3.61 13.88
N LEU A 63 25.88 -2.78 12.86
CA LEU A 63 26.73 -1.68 12.43
C LEU A 63 25.92 -0.38 12.36
N PRO A 64 26.52 0.79 12.63
CA PRO A 64 25.82 2.07 12.55
C PRO A 64 25.38 2.37 11.10
N PRO A 65 24.20 2.97 10.89
CA PRO A 65 23.72 3.32 9.55
C PRO A 65 24.60 4.39 8.91
N LYS A 66 24.78 4.30 7.58
CA LYS A 66 25.55 5.29 6.79
C LYS A 66 24.85 6.65 6.72
N ASP A 67 23.52 6.64 6.73
CA ASP A 67 22.68 7.83 6.71
C ASP A 67 21.68 7.78 7.88
N PRO A 68 21.99 8.46 9.00
CA PRO A 68 21.13 8.47 10.17
C PRO A 68 19.72 9.04 9.91
N ALA A 69 19.56 9.98 8.97
CA ALA A 69 18.26 10.58 8.70
C ALA A 69 17.37 9.63 7.87
N ALA A 70 17.95 8.94 6.89
CA ALA A 70 17.25 7.87 6.16
C ALA A 70 16.87 6.71 7.11
N ALA A 71 17.78 6.34 8.01
CA ALA A 71 17.54 5.31 9.00
C ALA A 71 16.44 5.68 10.01
N ARG A 72 16.38 6.96 10.42
CA ARG A 72 15.30 7.47 11.27
C ARG A 72 13.96 7.37 10.56
N LEU A 73 13.86 7.92 9.35
CA LEU A 73 12.63 7.93 8.55
C LEU A 73 12.06 6.53 8.38
N ILE A 74 12.86 5.57 7.91
CA ILE A 74 12.32 4.23 7.65
C ILE A 74 11.94 3.49 8.94
N ASN A 75 12.60 3.77 10.06
CA ASN A 75 12.23 3.17 11.35
C ASN A 75 10.97 3.81 11.95
N GLU A 76 10.70 5.09 11.71
CA GLU A 76 9.43 5.72 12.08
C GLU A 76 8.26 5.14 11.28
N ILE A 77 8.45 4.97 9.97
CA ILE A 77 7.47 4.28 9.11
C ILE A 77 7.25 2.85 9.61
N VAL A 78 8.32 2.09 9.88
CA VAL A 78 8.19 0.72 10.40
C VAL A 78 7.46 0.70 11.74
N LEU A 79 7.69 1.67 12.63
CA LEU A 79 6.97 1.76 13.90
C LEU A 79 5.45 1.91 13.68
N GLY A 80 5.03 2.82 12.80
CA GLY A 80 3.62 3.06 12.49
C GLY A 80 2.96 1.95 11.67
N GLU A 81 3.74 1.17 10.92
CA GLU A 81 3.21 0.13 10.04
C GLU A 81 3.21 -1.27 10.67
N GLU A 82 4.22 -1.59 11.47
CA GLU A 82 4.44 -2.94 12.02
C GLU A 82 4.00 -3.06 13.49
N SER A 83 3.95 -1.94 14.23
CA SER A 83 3.72 -1.98 15.68
C SER A 83 3.17 -0.66 16.26
N ASP A 84 2.15 -0.08 15.61
CA ASP A 84 1.50 1.15 16.09
C ASP A 84 0.66 0.88 17.35
N ASP A 85 0.25 1.96 18.01
CA ASP A 85 -0.65 1.91 19.15
C ASP A 85 -2.07 1.49 18.74
N ARG A 86 -2.64 0.50 19.45
CA ARG A 86 -4.06 0.16 19.33
C ARG A 86 -4.93 1.25 19.94
N LEU A 87 -6.15 1.43 19.39
CA LEU A 87 -7.19 2.32 19.94
C LEU A 87 -7.47 2.10 21.44
N ASP A 88 -7.33 0.85 21.91
CA ASP A 88 -7.55 0.47 23.30
C ASP A 88 -6.24 0.30 24.09
N ARG A 89 -5.62 -0.89 24.04
CA ARG A 89 -4.37 -1.20 24.73
C ARG A 89 -3.57 -2.20 23.91
N GLY A 90 -2.26 -1.96 23.85
CA GLY A 90 -1.31 -2.82 23.15
C GLY A 90 -0.95 -2.27 21.78
N HIS A 91 -0.39 -3.14 20.94
CA HIS A 91 0.14 -2.76 19.64
C HIS A 91 -0.39 -3.67 18.53
N TYR A 92 -0.34 -3.18 17.31
CA TYR A 92 -0.66 -3.94 16.10
C TYR A 92 0.08 -3.40 14.89
N SER A 93 0.11 -4.20 13.84
CA SER A 93 0.43 -3.70 12.51
C SER A 93 -0.77 -2.97 11.90
N HIS A 94 -0.48 -2.09 10.95
CA HIS A 94 -1.47 -1.44 10.13
C HIS A 94 -2.32 -2.44 9.33
N PHE A 95 -1.72 -3.57 8.96
CA PHE A 95 -2.40 -4.70 8.36
C PHE A 95 -3.43 -5.34 9.30
N GLU A 96 -3.08 -5.56 10.57
CA GLU A 96 -4.03 -6.07 11.57
C GLU A 96 -5.17 -5.10 11.84
N LEU A 97 -4.89 -3.79 11.88
CA LEU A 97 -5.95 -2.77 11.96
C LEU A 97 -6.92 -2.87 10.78
N TYR A 98 -6.41 -3.09 9.56
CA TYR A 98 -7.27 -3.30 8.39
C TYR A 98 -8.12 -4.57 8.49
N LEU A 99 -7.56 -5.68 8.99
CA LEU A 99 -8.32 -6.91 9.23
C LEU A 99 -9.41 -6.70 10.29
N ASP A 100 -9.14 -5.95 11.35
CA ASP A 100 -10.15 -5.61 12.36
C ASP A 100 -11.27 -4.74 11.74
N ALA A 101 -10.91 -3.77 10.88
CA ALA A 101 -11.89 -3.00 10.11
C ALA A 101 -12.71 -3.87 9.13
N MET A 102 -12.09 -4.87 8.48
CA MET A 102 -12.80 -5.83 7.63
C MET A 102 -13.84 -6.61 8.43
N ARG A 103 -13.45 -7.15 9.58
CA ARG A 103 -14.34 -7.93 10.45
C ARG A 103 -15.48 -7.08 11.00
N GLU A 104 -15.22 -5.82 11.38
CA GLU A 104 -16.22 -4.87 11.84
C GLU A 104 -17.36 -4.69 10.83
N VAL A 105 -17.02 -4.49 9.55
CA VAL A 105 -18.03 -4.30 8.50
C VAL A 105 -18.56 -5.62 7.93
N GLY A 106 -18.00 -6.76 8.32
CA GLY A 106 -18.40 -8.10 7.86
C GLY A 106 -17.81 -8.50 6.49
N ALA A 107 -16.66 -7.95 6.11
CA ALA A 107 -15.89 -8.38 4.95
C ALA A 107 -15.14 -9.69 5.28
N SER A 108 -15.02 -10.60 4.31
CA SER A 108 -14.32 -11.88 4.52
C SER A 108 -12.80 -11.69 4.59
N THR A 109 -12.17 -12.19 5.65
CA THR A 109 -10.70 -12.23 5.79
C THR A 109 -10.09 -13.56 5.35
N GLU A 110 -10.92 -14.54 4.98
CA GLU A 110 -10.49 -15.94 4.78
C GLU A 110 -9.38 -16.07 3.73
N GLN A 111 -9.51 -15.40 2.58
CA GLN A 111 -8.54 -15.50 1.49
C GLN A 111 -7.17 -14.96 1.90
N ILE A 112 -7.13 -13.80 2.55
CA ILE A 112 -5.88 -13.18 2.96
C ILE A 112 -5.25 -13.94 4.13
N GLU A 113 -6.03 -14.36 5.13
CA GLU A 113 -5.51 -15.15 6.25
C GLU A 113 -4.93 -16.48 5.76
N ARG A 114 -5.63 -17.16 4.84
CA ARG A 114 -5.11 -18.37 4.19
C ARG A 114 -3.85 -18.09 3.37
N PHE A 115 -3.75 -16.94 2.73
CA PHE A 115 -2.55 -16.54 2.00
C PHE A 115 -1.35 -16.39 2.95
N ILE A 116 -1.54 -15.73 4.09
CA ILE A 116 -0.51 -15.59 5.14
C ILE A 116 -0.07 -16.96 5.67
N GLU A 117 -0.99 -17.88 5.94
CA GLU A 117 -0.65 -19.26 6.33
C GLU A 117 0.23 -19.97 5.30
N LEU A 118 -0.07 -19.80 4.00
CA LEU A 118 0.73 -20.38 2.92
C LEU A 118 2.11 -19.73 2.85
N GLN A 119 2.24 -18.43 3.14
CA GLN A 119 3.55 -17.76 3.23
C GLN A 119 4.36 -18.30 4.41
N HIS A 120 3.75 -18.53 5.57
CA HIS A 120 4.42 -19.18 6.71
C HIS A 120 4.90 -20.61 6.40
N GLN A 121 4.19 -21.32 5.52
CA GLN A 121 4.59 -22.65 5.03
C GLN A 121 5.70 -22.59 3.96
N GLY A 122 6.16 -21.39 3.57
CA GLY A 122 7.18 -21.21 2.54
C GLY A 122 6.68 -21.38 1.10
N VAL A 123 5.35 -21.33 0.88
CA VAL A 123 4.80 -21.40 -0.48
C VAL A 123 5.07 -20.08 -1.20
N HIS A 124 5.63 -20.16 -2.41
CA HIS A 124 5.90 -18.99 -3.24
C HIS A 124 4.65 -18.11 -3.42
N TYR A 125 4.78 -16.78 -3.28
CA TYR A 125 3.65 -15.84 -3.25
C TYR A 125 2.72 -15.95 -4.47
N THR A 126 3.25 -16.12 -5.68
CA THR A 126 2.41 -16.31 -6.88
C THR A 126 1.57 -17.57 -6.83
N THR A 127 2.11 -18.68 -6.31
CA THR A 127 1.36 -19.92 -6.10
C THR A 127 0.34 -19.78 -4.97
N ALA A 128 0.69 -19.06 -3.90
CA ALA A 128 -0.23 -18.81 -2.80
C ALA A 128 -1.43 -17.96 -3.24
N LEU A 129 -1.21 -16.87 -3.98
CA LEU A 129 -2.25 -16.00 -4.56
C LEU A 129 -3.25 -16.81 -5.42
N GLN A 130 -2.73 -17.73 -6.24
CA GLN A 130 -3.57 -18.64 -7.04
C GLN A 130 -4.40 -19.59 -6.16
N ARG A 131 -3.80 -20.19 -5.12
CA ARG A 131 -4.49 -21.14 -4.23
C ARG A 131 -5.62 -20.51 -3.43
N VAL A 132 -5.49 -19.24 -3.05
CA VAL A 132 -6.54 -18.52 -2.31
C VAL A 132 -7.55 -17.83 -3.22
N ASN A 133 -7.35 -17.92 -4.54
CA ASN A 133 -8.18 -17.25 -5.53
C ASN A 133 -8.29 -15.72 -5.29
N ALA A 134 -7.15 -15.05 -5.05
CA ALA A 134 -7.09 -13.62 -4.74
C ALA A 134 -7.64 -12.70 -5.86
N GLY A 135 -7.97 -13.25 -7.03
CA GLY A 135 -8.41 -12.51 -8.20
C GLY A 135 -7.26 -11.84 -8.95
N GLN A 136 -7.55 -11.41 -10.18
CA GLN A 136 -6.54 -10.83 -11.08
C GLN A 136 -5.97 -9.51 -10.54
N ALA A 137 -6.83 -8.67 -9.95
CA ALA A 137 -6.46 -7.36 -9.43
C ALA A 137 -5.35 -7.47 -8.37
N ALA A 138 -5.58 -8.25 -7.31
CA ALA A 138 -4.59 -8.47 -6.26
C ALA A 138 -3.37 -9.25 -6.79
N SER A 139 -3.58 -10.28 -7.60
CA SER A 139 -2.48 -11.13 -8.08
C SER A 139 -1.44 -10.37 -8.89
N VAL A 140 -1.88 -9.54 -9.84
CA VAL A 140 -0.97 -8.73 -10.68
C VAL A 140 -0.24 -7.69 -9.82
N PHE A 141 -0.99 -7.00 -8.96
CA PHE A 141 -0.45 -5.92 -8.14
C PHE A 141 0.59 -6.40 -7.14
N VAL A 142 0.25 -7.42 -6.33
CA VAL A 142 1.16 -8.01 -5.34
C VAL A 142 2.41 -8.59 -6.00
N THR A 143 2.25 -9.27 -7.14
CA THR A 143 3.40 -9.79 -7.90
C THR A 143 4.32 -8.65 -8.31
N SER A 144 3.78 -7.58 -8.91
CA SER A 144 4.59 -6.42 -9.32
C SER A 144 5.32 -5.75 -8.15
N THR A 145 4.66 -5.62 -6.99
CA THR A 145 5.27 -5.05 -5.79
C THR A 145 6.41 -5.92 -5.28
N LEU A 146 6.19 -7.24 -5.17
CA LEU A 146 7.20 -8.17 -4.68
C LEU A 146 8.40 -8.30 -5.63
N GLU A 147 8.18 -8.33 -6.94
CA GLU A 147 9.28 -8.31 -7.92
C GLU A 147 10.14 -7.05 -7.77
N THR A 148 9.49 -5.89 -7.54
CA THR A 148 10.21 -4.63 -7.29
C THR A 148 11.00 -4.70 -5.98
N ALA A 149 10.38 -5.15 -4.89
CA ALA A 149 11.04 -5.27 -3.59
C ALA A 149 12.23 -6.24 -3.63
N LEU A 150 12.10 -7.38 -4.31
CA LEU A 150 13.11 -8.43 -4.33
C LEU A 150 14.27 -8.14 -5.27
N HIS A 151 14.03 -7.47 -6.41
CA HIS A 151 14.99 -7.43 -7.51
C HIS A 151 15.40 -6.03 -7.95
N ALA A 152 14.64 -4.98 -7.62
CA ALA A 152 14.97 -3.64 -8.07
C ALA A 152 16.10 -2.99 -7.23
N PRO A 153 16.87 -2.07 -7.83
CA PRO A 153 17.79 -1.21 -7.09
C PRO A 153 17.08 -0.38 -6.02
N ALA A 154 17.82 0.00 -4.97
CA ALA A 154 17.28 0.75 -3.83
C ALA A 154 16.52 2.02 -4.20
N HIS A 155 17.05 2.82 -5.15
CA HIS A 155 16.40 4.05 -5.60
C HIS A 155 15.07 3.77 -6.33
N SER A 156 14.97 2.67 -7.07
CA SER A 156 13.72 2.26 -7.71
C SER A 156 12.68 1.75 -6.69
N VAL A 157 13.11 1.00 -5.67
CA VAL A 157 12.22 0.60 -4.56
C VAL A 157 11.72 1.85 -3.81
N ALA A 158 12.60 2.79 -3.51
CA ALA A 158 12.24 4.05 -2.84
C ALA A 158 11.27 4.90 -3.68
N ALA A 159 11.46 4.93 -5.01
CA ALA A 159 10.56 5.61 -5.93
C ALA A 159 9.16 4.97 -5.94
N ALA A 160 9.09 3.64 -5.99
CA ALA A 160 7.83 2.90 -5.95
C ALA A 160 7.09 3.08 -4.62
N PHE A 161 7.82 3.05 -3.50
CA PHE A 161 7.32 3.33 -2.15
C PHE A 161 6.71 4.74 -2.07
N LEU A 162 7.47 5.78 -2.39
CA LEU A 162 7.04 7.17 -2.25
C LEU A 162 5.90 7.54 -3.22
N HIS A 163 6.08 7.24 -4.50
CA HIS A 163 5.16 7.74 -5.52
C HIS A 163 3.93 6.85 -5.73
N GLY A 164 4.06 5.54 -5.48
CA GLY A 164 2.95 4.60 -5.64
C GLY A 164 2.08 4.44 -4.39
N ARG A 165 2.60 4.77 -3.20
CA ARG A 165 1.97 4.45 -1.91
C ARG A 165 1.85 5.68 -1.03
N GLU A 166 2.96 6.27 -0.60
CA GLU A 166 2.95 7.38 0.37
C GLU A 166 2.24 8.65 -0.15
N SER A 167 2.66 9.16 -1.31
CA SER A 167 2.30 10.52 -1.72
C SER A 167 0.88 10.68 -2.29
N VAL A 168 0.09 9.60 -2.33
CA VAL A 168 -1.23 9.58 -2.98
C VAL A 168 -2.33 9.14 -2.01
N ILE A 169 -2.01 8.31 -1.01
CA ILE A 169 -3.01 7.75 -0.10
C ILE A 169 -3.74 8.81 0.76
N PRO A 170 -3.07 9.81 1.38
CA PRO A 170 -3.75 10.75 2.29
C PRO A 170 -4.85 11.60 1.65
N LEU A 171 -4.57 12.21 0.49
CA LEU A 171 -5.56 13.03 -0.25
C LEU A 171 -6.76 12.20 -0.71
N MET A 172 -6.52 10.91 -0.99
CA MET A 172 -7.57 10.00 -1.41
C MET A 172 -8.45 9.57 -0.25
N PHE A 173 -7.86 9.27 0.91
CA PHE A 173 -8.61 8.89 2.10
C PHE A 173 -9.39 10.07 2.68
N GLN A 174 -8.87 11.30 2.58
CA GLN A 174 -9.64 12.49 2.91
C GLN A 174 -10.91 12.59 2.05
N SER A 175 -10.81 12.32 0.75
CA SER A 175 -11.97 12.34 -0.15
C SER A 175 -13.02 11.28 0.22
N ILE A 176 -12.62 10.13 0.78
CA ILE A 176 -13.55 9.13 1.32
C ILE A 176 -14.24 9.67 2.55
N LEU A 177 -13.50 10.26 3.49
CA LEU A 177 -14.05 10.78 4.75
C LEU A 177 -15.02 11.94 4.54
N ASP A 178 -14.80 12.78 3.53
CA ASP A 178 -15.59 13.97 3.26
C ASP A 178 -16.94 13.65 2.59
N ASP A 179 -16.96 12.71 1.64
CA ASP A 179 -18.12 12.43 0.76
C ASP A 179 -18.74 11.04 1.00
N TRP A 180 -18.60 10.48 2.21
CA TRP A 180 -19.04 9.11 2.46
C TRP A 180 -20.57 8.96 2.61
N GLY A 181 -21.15 8.06 1.80
CA GLY A 181 -22.53 7.57 1.98
C GLY A 181 -22.70 6.54 3.10
N ILE A 182 -21.61 6.16 3.78
CA ILE A 182 -21.59 5.29 4.96
C ILE A 182 -21.23 6.19 6.14
N THR A 183 -22.11 6.25 7.14
CA THR A 183 -21.86 7.07 8.32
C THR A 183 -20.66 6.53 9.11
N GLY A 184 -19.83 7.39 9.69
CA GLY A 184 -18.68 6.96 10.51
C GLY A 184 -19.06 6.02 11.66
N SER A 185 -20.31 6.04 12.13
CA SER A 185 -20.85 5.09 13.11
C SER A 185 -21.06 3.67 12.58
N GLN A 186 -21.15 3.47 11.26
CA GLN A 186 -21.31 2.15 10.65
C GLN A 186 -19.98 1.40 10.48
N ALA A 187 -18.85 2.13 10.49
CA ALA A 187 -17.52 1.56 10.31
C ALA A 187 -16.44 2.38 11.07
N PRO A 188 -16.53 2.51 12.40
CA PRO A 188 -15.64 3.36 13.18
C PRO A 188 -14.17 2.92 13.12
N THR A 189 -13.88 1.62 13.08
CA THR A 189 -12.50 1.11 12.96
C THR A 189 -11.94 1.42 11.58
N PHE A 190 -12.74 1.25 10.51
CA PHE A 190 -12.29 1.63 9.17
C PHE A 190 -12.08 3.15 9.04
N ARG A 191 -12.97 3.96 9.63
CA ARG A 191 -12.78 5.40 9.70
C ARG A 191 -11.46 5.76 10.38
N TYR A 192 -11.20 5.14 11.53
CA TYR A 192 -9.94 5.33 12.24
C TYR A 192 -8.72 4.91 11.39
N TYR A 193 -8.80 3.79 10.67
CA TYR A 193 -7.75 3.38 9.71
C TYR A 193 -7.45 4.47 8.66
N LEU A 194 -8.48 5.12 8.11
CA LEU A 194 -8.32 6.21 7.15
C LEU A 194 -7.73 7.47 7.81
N GLU A 195 -8.21 7.84 9.00
CA GLU A 195 -7.72 8.99 9.77
C GLU A 195 -6.23 8.80 10.14
N ARG A 196 -5.82 7.58 10.54
CA ARG A 196 -4.43 7.27 10.85
C ARG A 196 -3.50 7.42 9.65
N HIS A 197 -3.91 7.04 8.46
CA HIS A 197 -3.13 7.29 7.25
C HIS A 197 -2.98 8.79 6.92
N ILE A 198 -3.96 9.61 7.29
CA ILE A 198 -3.85 11.06 7.09
C ILE A 198 -2.89 11.65 8.14
N GLU A 199 -2.98 11.22 9.40
CA GLU A 199 -2.13 11.71 10.49
C GLU A 199 -0.67 11.23 10.38
N VAL A 200 -0.45 9.93 10.14
CA VAL A 200 0.89 9.29 10.11
C VAL A 200 1.70 9.74 8.90
N ASP A 201 1.06 10.04 7.77
CA ASP A 201 1.74 10.58 6.58
C ASP A 201 1.86 12.11 6.58
N SER A 202 1.27 12.82 7.56
CA SER A 202 1.20 14.29 7.52
C SER A 202 2.45 15.01 8.05
N GLU A 203 2.78 16.09 7.32
CA GLU A 203 3.83 17.10 7.48
C GLU A 203 5.30 16.68 7.30
N ASP A 204 5.78 15.55 7.83
CA ASP A 204 7.23 15.25 7.85
C ASP A 204 7.71 14.15 6.89
N HIS A 205 6.94 13.07 6.68
CA HIS A 205 7.38 11.90 5.90
C HIS A 205 7.53 12.20 4.40
N GLY A 206 6.59 12.94 3.79
CA GLY A 206 6.65 13.29 2.37
C GLY A 206 7.96 14.02 1.99
N PRO A 207 8.28 15.18 2.61
CA PRO A 207 9.54 15.87 2.36
C PRO A 207 10.78 15.04 2.71
N ALA A 208 10.71 14.19 3.75
CA ALA A 208 11.80 13.30 4.11
C ALA A 208 12.05 12.20 3.07
N ALA A 209 11.00 11.64 2.49
CA ALA A 209 11.07 10.64 1.43
C ALA A 209 11.61 11.23 0.12
N GLU A 210 11.25 12.48 -0.24
CA GLU A 210 11.87 13.17 -1.37
C GLU A 210 13.38 13.38 -1.16
N ARG A 211 13.79 13.77 0.06
CA ARG A 211 15.21 13.89 0.41
C ARG A 211 15.93 12.55 0.35
N LEU A 212 15.30 11.47 0.83
CA LEU A 212 15.82 10.10 0.72
C LEU A 212 16.07 9.73 -0.75
N LEU A 213 15.08 9.97 -1.62
CA LEU A 213 15.18 9.65 -3.03
C LEU A 213 16.31 10.44 -3.72
N ALA A 214 16.43 11.74 -3.44
CA ALA A 214 17.52 12.59 -3.94
C ALA A 214 18.91 12.07 -3.50
N ARG A 215 19.02 11.58 -2.26
CA ARG A 215 20.27 10.97 -1.74
C ARG A 215 20.59 9.65 -2.42
N LEU A 216 19.59 8.82 -2.71
CA LEU A 216 19.78 7.55 -3.43
C LEU A 216 20.15 7.76 -4.91
N VAL A 217 19.60 8.79 -5.55
CA VAL A 217 19.98 9.22 -6.90
C VAL A 217 21.41 9.76 -6.91
N ALA A 218 21.81 10.55 -5.90
CA ALA A 218 23.16 11.09 -5.73
C ALA A 218 23.72 11.83 -6.98
N GLY A 219 22.83 12.46 -7.76
CA GLY A 219 23.20 13.15 -9.00
C GLY A 219 23.55 12.24 -10.18
N ASP A 220 23.30 10.93 -10.09
CA ASP A 220 23.49 9.97 -11.18
C ASP A 220 22.32 10.02 -12.17
N PRO A 221 22.54 10.40 -13.45
CA PRO A 221 21.48 10.53 -14.45
C PRO A 221 20.76 9.21 -14.77
N GLN A 222 21.44 8.07 -14.66
CA GLN A 222 20.84 6.77 -14.90
C GLN A 222 19.90 6.39 -13.75
N ARG A 223 20.31 6.65 -12.50
CA ARG A 223 19.44 6.45 -11.33
C ARG A 223 18.23 7.36 -11.37
N GLU A 224 18.41 8.61 -11.78
CA GLU A 224 17.29 9.55 -11.94
C GLU A 224 16.25 9.01 -12.95
N LYS A 225 16.71 8.52 -14.10
CA LYS A 225 15.84 7.88 -15.10
C LYS A 225 15.11 6.65 -14.53
N GLU A 226 15.81 5.80 -13.81
CA GLU A 226 15.25 4.59 -13.19
C GLU A 226 14.24 4.90 -12.08
N VAL A 227 14.46 5.99 -11.33
CA VAL A 227 13.51 6.52 -10.35
C VAL A 227 12.20 6.89 -11.03
N TYR A 228 12.23 7.69 -12.09
CA TYR A 228 10.99 8.06 -12.77
C TYR A 228 10.30 6.86 -13.41
N GLN A 229 11.05 5.92 -13.99
CA GLN A 229 10.48 4.70 -14.56
C GLN A 229 9.76 3.85 -13.50
N ALA A 230 10.40 3.64 -12.34
CA ALA A 230 9.82 2.89 -11.24
C ALA A 230 8.61 3.60 -10.62
N ALA A 231 8.67 4.92 -10.46
CA ALA A 231 7.57 5.73 -9.97
C ALA A 231 6.34 5.66 -10.89
N ILE A 232 6.54 5.83 -12.21
CA ILE A 232 5.47 5.75 -13.20
C ILE A 232 4.85 4.35 -13.18
N ALA A 233 5.67 3.30 -13.20
CA ALA A 233 5.19 1.92 -13.16
C ALA A 233 4.39 1.61 -11.89
N ALA A 234 4.82 2.12 -10.73
CA ALA A 234 4.11 1.93 -9.46
C ALA A 234 2.73 2.63 -9.46
N VAL A 235 2.65 3.85 -9.98
CA VAL A 235 1.38 4.58 -10.11
C VAL A 235 0.44 3.89 -11.11
N GLU A 236 0.95 3.48 -12.27
CA GLU A 236 0.16 2.76 -13.28
C GLU A 236 -0.35 1.41 -12.76
N SER A 237 0.48 0.66 -12.04
CA SER A 237 0.09 -0.60 -11.38
C SER A 237 -1.06 -0.36 -10.39
N ARG A 238 -1.05 0.76 -9.66
CA ARG A 238 -2.14 1.13 -8.74
C ARG A 238 -3.43 1.50 -9.48
N VAL A 239 -3.34 2.26 -10.57
CA VAL A 239 -4.50 2.56 -11.42
C VAL A 239 -5.11 1.25 -11.93
N GLN A 240 -4.27 0.34 -12.45
CA GLN A 240 -4.72 -0.97 -12.95
C GLN A 240 -5.38 -1.83 -11.86
N LEU A 241 -4.82 -1.85 -10.65
CA LEU A 241 -5.44 -2.52 -9.50
C LEU A 241 -6.87 -2.02 -9.32
N TRP A 242 -7.08 -0.71 -9.27
CA TRP A 242 -8.40 -0.15 -9.02
C TRP A 242 -9.36 -0.25 -10.20
N ASP A 243 -8.89 -0.12 -11.43
CA ASP A 243 -9.72 -0.38 -12.60
C ASP A 243 -10.25 -1.81 -12.60
N THR A 244 -9.38 -2.78 -12.30
CA THR A 244 -9.77 -4.20 -12.23
C THR A 244 -10.70 -4.46 -11.05
N LEU A 245 -10.40 -3.88 -9.89
CA LEU A 245 -11.20 -4.01 -8.66
C LEU A 245 -12.61 -3.43 -8.86
N ARG A 246 -12.76 -2.28 -9.54
CA ARG A 246 -14.07 -1.68 -9.85
C ARG A 246 -14.99 -2.61 -10.63
N LEU A 247 -14.46 -3.46 -11.51
CA LEU A 247 -15.27 -4.46 -12.22
C LEU A 247 -15.92 -5.45 -11.24
N SER A 248 -15.19 -5.87 -10.19
CA SER A 248 -15.71 -6.77 -9.16
C SER A 248 -16.69 -6.09 -8.18
N MET A 249 -16.53 -4.78 -7.92
CA MET A 249 -17.46 -3.98 -7.11
C MET A 249 -18.82 -3.76 -7.77
N ARG A 250 -18.90 -3.86 -9.09
CA ARG A 250 -20.14 -3.65 -9.86
C ARG A 250 -20.91 -4.94 -10.15
N ALA A 251 -20.27 -6.09 -10.01
CA ALA A 251 -20.95 -7.37 -10.22
C ALA A 251 -22.06 -7.56 -9.17
N PRO A 252 -23.32 -7.84 -9.55
CA PRO A 252 -24.32 -8.27 -8.59
C PRO A 252 -23.87 -9.59 -7.96
N LEU A 253 -24.18 -9.81 -6.67
CA LEU A 253 -24.09 -11.14 -6.08
C LEU A 253 -24.92 -12.08 -6.95
N MET A 254 -24.29 -13.03 -7.66
CA MET A 254 -25.03 -14.17 -8.16
C MET A 254 -25.53 -14.91 -6.94
N GLN A 255 -26.82 -14.78 -6.63
CA GLN A 255 -27.48 -15.65 -5.68
C GLN A 255 -27.28 -17.08 -6.18
N VAL A 256 -26.46 -17.83 -5.46
CA VAL A 256 -26.41 -19.28 -5.62
C VAL A 256 -27.71 -19.78 -5.02
N SER A 257 -28.71 -19.98 -5.88
CA SER A 257 -29.94 -20.69 -5.51
C SER A 257 -29.55 -22.09 -5.02
N ALA A 258 -30.04 -22.43 -3.83
CA ALA A 258 -29.83 -23.70 -3.12
C ALA A 258 -30.24 -24.93 -3.94
#